data_AF-A0AAD7QW99-F1
#
_entry.id   AF-A0AAD7QW99-F1
#
_cell.length_a   1.000
_cell.length_b   1.000
_cell.length_c   1.000
_cell.angle_alpha   90.00
_cell.angle_beta   90.00
_cell.angle_gamma   90.00
#
_symmetry.space_group_name_H-M   'P 1'
#
loop_
_entity.id
_entity.type
_entity.pdbx_description
1 polymer ?
#
loop_
_entity_poly.entity_id
_entity_poly.type
_entity_poly.pdbx_seq_one_letter_code
_entity_poly.pdbx_strand_id
1 'polypeptide(L)'
;MDRRGSYISSQLIVINDKLQLLYDEIGISEDERNTRERNLYSAVSHALEQQVEEVTAEKENLYRRCLDLREQLTTMVAALQDVRDVDMSCESGGDLEIKPPLIAAFERLNQKHENLKGLYSQRYQKAHELFETLRTLSSAMEGFAVQHNLLALNPDTLSLTNSNVAALEAEVLRLSKEYDCRVRIVQEAANQIVTLWAQLGTSQHSIDRDILACYKDKPELLGLTNAHLKNLSAKKKVLQQEKDSRLSRLSATKAAVQHLWTKLSEDEAFIKAFDRANRGIALHVIEAYEQELARLNEKKRDHMHIFIEDARQTLQKLWDSLYFSEDEMLEFTPAWTDIFTDASLAAHESEIARLEQLLHERKPTLALIDAYRELQQDIVDLEQSQQDASRLMSRGRGRHDPSRLLREEQMRKRIAKRKPKIMSDLTTALHKWEKENDRPFMVNGERFLDVLREEEVAAKVSI
;
A
#
# COMPACT_ATOMS: atom_id res chain seq x y z
N MET A 1 19.11 4.58 98.07
CA MET A 1 17.80 3.93 97.86
C MET A 1 17.07 3.58 99.17
N ASP A 2 17.61 3.91 100.36
CA ASP A 2 17.08 3.41 101.64
C ASP A 2 15.90 4.14 102.28
N ARG A 3 15.52 5.35 101.83
CA ARG A 3 14.44 6.09 102.51
C ARG A 3 13.06 5.45 102.36
N ARG A 4 12.78 4.77 101.24
CA ARG A 4 11.46 4.15 100.98
C ARG A 4 11.30 2.79 101.68
N GLY A 5 12.37 1.97 101.65
CA GLY A 5 12.42 0.74 102.44
C GLY A 5 12.31 1.02 103.94
N SER A 6 12.97 2.09 104.42
CA SER A 6 12.88 2.53 105.82
C SER A 6 11.49 3.03 106.21
N TYR A 7 10.76 3.72 105.31
CA TYR A 7 9.40 4.20 105.60
C TYR A 7 8.37 3.07 105.65
N ILE A 8 8.37 2.14 104.67
CA ILE A 8 7.44 1.01 104.66
C ILE A 8 7.71 0.07 105.84
N SER A 9 8.98 -0.21 106.12
CA SER A 9 9.38 -1.04 107.26
C SER A 9 9.00 -0.39 108.59
N SER A 10 9.25 0.92 108.77
CA SER A 10 8.84 1.61 110.00
C SER A 10 7.32 1.70 110.18
N GLN A 11 6.55 1.90 109.12
CA GLN A 11 5.08 1.89 109.19
C GLN A 11 4.54 0.49 109.53
N LEU A 12 5.10 -0.58 108.96
CA LEU A 12 4.76 -1.95 109.31
C LEU A 12 5.03 -2.25 110.78
N ILE A 13 6.17 -1.80 111.32
CA ILE A 13 6.52 -1.96 112.74
C ILE A 13 5.53 -1.21 113.64
N VAL A 14 5.23 0.06 113.34
CA VAL A 14 4.29 0.87 114.13
C VAL A 14 2.87 0.28 114.12
N ILE A 15 2.42 -0.24 112.98
CA ILE A 15 1.10 -0.88 112.88
C ILE A 15 1.10 -2.21 113.62
N ASN A 16 2.19 -2.99 113.53
CA ASN A 16 2.33 -4.24 114.27
C ASN A 16 2.31 -4.03 115.78
N ASP A 17 3.05 -3.05 116.30
CA ASP A 17 3.07 -2.73 117.74
C ASP A 17 1.69 -2.31 118.26
N LYS A 18 0.93 -1.54 117.46
CA LYS A 18 -0.46 -1.19 117.79
C LYS A 18 -1.39 -2.41 117.78
N LEU A 19 -1.20 -3.34 116.83
CA LEU A 19 -1.97 -4.57 116.77
C LEU A 19 -1.67 -5.48 117.97
N GLN A 20 -0.41 -5.55 118.44
CA GLN A 20 -0.05 -6.27 119.66
C GLN A 20 -0.78 -5.73 120.89
N LEU A 21 -0.78 -4.41 121.06
CA LEU A 21 -1.50 -3.76 122.16
C LEU A 21 -3.01 -4.07 122.11
N LEU A 22 -3.63 -4.03 120.92
CA LEU A 22 -5.03 -4.40 120.75
C LEU A 22 -5.29 -5.89 121.01
N TYR A 23 -4.36 -6.77 120.65
CA TYR A 23 -4.47 -8.20 120.96
C TYR A 23 -4.32 -8.49 122.46
N ASP A 24 -3.52 -7.70 123.18
CA ASP A 24 -3.41 -7.73 124.64
C ASP A 24 -4.70 -7.25 125.31
N GLU A 25 -5.32 -6.18 124.80
CA GLU A 25 -6.60 -5.67 125.31
C GLU A 25 -7.78 -6.63 125.08
N ILE A 26 -7.77 -7.40 123.98
CA ILE A 26 -8.85 -8.35 123.65
C ILE A 26 -8.62 -9.72 124.34
N GLY A 27 -7.39 -10.08 124.70
CA GLY A 27 -7.07 -11.34 125.40
C GLY A 27 -6.97 -12.59 124.50
N ILE A 28 -6.50 -12.42 123.26
CA ILE A 28 -6.43 -13.49 122.24
C ILE A 28 -5.22 -14.42 122.49
N SER A 29 -5.38 -15.73 122.21
CA SER A 29 -4.30 -16.73 122.35
C SER A 29 -3.15 -16.51 121.38
N GLU A 30 -1.95 -16.96 121.76
CA GLU A 30 -0.72 -16.80 120.95
C GLU A 30 -0.84 -17.46 119.56
N ASP A 31 -1.52 -18.61 119.46
CA ASP A 31 -1.79 -19.29 118.20
C ASP A 31 -2.70 -18.47 117.26
N GLU A 32 -3.72 -17.81 117.82
CA GLU A 32 -4.65 -17.00 117.05
C GLU A 32 -4.02 -15.64 116.65
N ARG A 33 -3.15 -15.06 117.49
CA ARG A 33 -2.31 -13.88 117.12
C ARG A 33 -1.39 -14.19 115.96
N ASN A 34 -0.63 -15.30 116.06
CA ASN A 34 0.25 -15.78 114.99
C ASN A 34 -0.51 -16.03 113.68
N THR A 35 -1.74 -16.54 113.77
CA THR A 35 -2.59 -16.77 112.59
C THR A 35 -3.03 -15.44 111.95
N ARG A 36 -3.45 -14.45 112.75
CA ARG A 36 -3.85 -13.12 112.25
C ARG A 36 -2.67 -12.33 111.68
N GLU A 37 -1.49 -12.41 112.30
CA GLU A 37 -0.25 -11.83 111.77
C GLU A 37 0.17 -12.45 110.45
N ARG A 38 0.14 -13.80 110.35
CA ARG A 38 0.41 -14.49 109.08
C ARG A 38 -0.55 -14.06 107.98
N ASN A 39 -1.83 -13.88 108.29
CA ASN A 39 -2.81 -13.38 107.32
C ASN A 39 -2.51 -11.94 106.86
N LEU A 40 -2.10 -11.05 107.79
CA LEU A 40 -1.69 -9.68 107.46
C LEU A 40 -0.44 -9.65 106.59
N TYR A 41 0.62 -10.37 106.98
CA TYR A 41 1.86 -10.45 106.21
C TYR A 41 1.64 -11.10 104.83
N SER A 42 0.77 -12.11 104.74
CA SER A 42 0.39 -12.72 103.47
C SER A 42 -0.32 -11.72 102.56
N ALA A 43 -1.25 -10.92 103.09
CA ALA A 43 -1.94 -9.89 102.32
C ALA A 43 -0.98 -8.78 101.81
N VAL A 44 -0.03 -8.35 102.64
CA VAL A 44 0.98 -7.35 102.26
C VAL A 44 1.98 -7.92 101.24
N SER A 45 2.46 -9.16 101.44
CA SER A 45 3.36 -9.83 100.48
C SER A 45 2.67 -9.99 99.13
N HIS A 46 1.42 -10.46 99.12
CA HIS A 46 0.63 -10.61 97.89
C HIS A 46 0.44 -9.28 97.17
N ALA A 47 0.14 -8.18 97.88
CA ALA A 47 0.01 -6.87 97.27
C ALA A 47 1.34 -6.33 96.69
N LEU A 48 2.48 -6.58 97.36
CA LEU A 48 3.80 -6.20 96.85
C LEU A 48 4.22 -7.05 95.65
N GLU A 49 3.97 -8.36 95.69
CA GLU A 49 4.20 -9.29 94.58
C GLU A 49 3.36 -8.90 93.37
N GLN A 50 2.06 -8.62 93.57
CA GLN A 50 1.16 -8.14 92.53
C GLN A 50 1.67 -6.83 91.91
N GLN A 51 2.10 -5.85 92.73
CA GLN A 51 2.63 -4.59 92.20
C GLN A 51 3.93 -4.80 91.40
N VAL A 52 4.78 -5.75 91.81
CA VAL A 52 5.98 -6.14 91.06
C VAL A 52 5.61 -6.82 89.76
N GLU A 53 4.62 -7.71 89.74
CA GLU A 53 4.10 -8.36 88.53
C GLU A 53 3.52 -7.32 87.55
N GLU A 54 2.70 -6.38 88.05
CA GLU A 54 2.13 -5.29 87.24
C GLU A 54 3.23 -4.43 86.60
N VAL A 55 4.21 -3.97 87.38
CA VAL A 55 5.31 -3.14 86.86
C VAL A 55 6.23 -3.94 85.94
N THR A 56 6.39 -5.24 86.19
CA THR A 56 7.15 -6.14 85.30
C THR A 56 6.43 -6.30 83.96
N ALA A 57 5.11 -6.50 83.98
CA ALA A 57 4.28 -6.57 82.78
C ALA A 57 4.31 -5.24 82.00
N GLU A 58 4.23 -4.08 82.68
CA GLU A 58 4.39 -2.77 82.05
C GLU A 58 5.76 -2.61 81.36
N LYS A 59 6.84 -2.99 82.05
CA LYS A 59 8.20 -2.98 81.50
C LYS A 59 8.31 -3.87 80.26
N GLU A 60 7.80 -5.10 80.32
CA GLU A 60 7.82 -6.03 79.18
C GLU A 60 7.01 -5.50 78.00
N ASN A 61 5.82 -4.95 78.26
CA ASN A 61 4.99 -4.35 77.22
C ASN A 61 5.67 -3.16 76.56
N LEU A 62 6.31 -2.28 77.34
CA LEU A 62 7.07 -1.16 76.81
C LEU A 62 8.28 -1.64 75.97
N TYR A 63 8.97 -2.69 76.42
CA TYR A 63 10.08 -3.29 75.68
C TYR A 63 9.62 -3.91 74.34
N ARG A 64 8.49 -4.63 74.31
CA ARG A 64 7.87 -5.16 73.08
C ARG A 64 7.55 -4.03 72.09
N ARG A 65 6.89 -2.96 72.54
CA ARG A 65 6.61 -1.79 71.68
C ARG A 65 7.88 -1.16 71.10
N CYS A 66 8.95 -1.06 71.88
CA CYS A 66 10.24 -0.59 71.38
C CYS A 66 10.83 -1.52 70.31
N LEU A 67 10.68 -2.84 70.45
CA LEU A 67 11.14 -3.80 69.44
C LEU A 67 10.37 -3.65 68.12
N ASP A 68 9.03 -3.59 68.19
CA ASP A 68 8.18 -3.43 67.00
C ASP A 68 8.51 -2.13 66.26
N LEU A 69 8.69 -1.04 67.00
CA LEU A 69 9.01 0.26 66.44
C LEU A 69 10.41 0.28 65.81
N ARG A 70 11.39 -0.40 66.42
CA ARG A 70 12.73 -0.57 65.86
C ARG A 70 12.70 -1.38 64.57
N GLU A 71 11.90 -2.43 64.50
CA GLU A 71 11.75 -3.25 63.29
C GLU A 71 11.17 -2.42 62.15
N GLN A 72 10.06 -1.70 62.40
CA GLN A 72 9.45 -0.80 61.41
C GLN A 72 10.44 0.28 60.93
N LEU A 73 11.16 0.91 61.86
CA LEU A 73 12.22 1.88 61.52
C LEU A 73 13.31 1.25 60.67
N THR A 74 13.73 0.03 60.99
CA THR A 74 14.79 -0.66 60.22
C THR A 74 14.33 -0.90 58.79
N THR A 75 13.09 -1.34 58.58
CA THR A 75 12.49 -1.52 57.24
C THR A 75 12.38 -0.20 56.48
N MET A 76 11.87 0.86 57.12
CA MET A 76 11.71 2.18 56.48
C MET A 76 13.07 2.77 56.09
N VAL A 77 14.06 2.66 56.97
CA VAL A 77 15.41 3.16 56.73
C VAL A 77 16.14 2.32 55.66
N ALA A 78 15.91 0.99 55.62
CA ALA A 78 16.45 0.13 54.57
C ALA A 78 15.88 0.46 53.18
N ALA A 79 14.62 0.92 53.11
CA ALA A 79 13.99 1.40 51.89
C ALA A 79 14.44 2.82 51.50
N LEU A 80 14.71 3.70 52.47
CA LEU A 80 15.11 5.11 52.29
C LEU A 80 16.63 5.32 52.45
N GLN A 81 17.44 4.56 51.72
CA GLN A 81 18.90 4.55 51.90
C GLN A 81 19.56 5.92 51.66
N ASP A 82 18.98 6.75 50.80
CA ASP A 82 19.46 8.08 50.43
C ASP A 82 19.16 9.17 51.46
N VAL A 83 18.19 8.94 52.35
CA VAL A 83 17.85 9.89 53.44
C VAL A 83 18.88 9.82 54.57
N ARG A 84 19.64 8.72 54.66
CA ARG A 84 20.76 8.58 55.61
C ARG A 84 21.86 9.61 55.38
N ASP A 85 22.08 10.04 54.14
CA ASP A 85 23.22 10.90 53.77
C ASP A 85 22.93 12.41 53.92
N VAL A 86 21.67 12.84 54.00
CA VAL A 86 21.32 14.26 53.83
C VAL A 86 20.84 14.95 55.11
N ASP A 87 20.13 14.27 56.01
CA ASP A 87 19.48 14.95 57.16
C ASP A 87 19.71 14.30 58.53
N MET A 88 20.34 13.12 58.58
CA MET A 88 20.62 12.44 59.84
C MET A 88 22.11 12.48 60.15
N SER A 89 22.60 13.67 60.51
CA SER A 89 23.85 13.87 61.25
C SER A 89 23.73 13.28 62.67
N CYS A 90 23.40 11.99 62.74
CA CYS A 90 23.31 11.19 63.94
C CYS A 90 24.43 10.17 63.85
N GLU A 91 25.50 10.48 64.56
CA GLU A 91 26.68 9.65 64.72
C GLU A 91 26.28 8.18 65.03
N SER A 92 26.87 7.26 64.26
CA SER A 92 27.18 5.87 64.64
C SER A 92 26.09 5.05 65.33
N GLY A 93 25.47 4.10 64.60
CA GLY A 93 25.13 2.72 65.01
C GLY A 93 24.31 2.41 66.28
N GLY A 94 24.45 3.16 67.37
CA GLY A 94 23.84 2.93 68.68
C GLY A 94 22.46 3.58 68.87
N ASP A 95 21.93 4.22 67.84
CA ASP A 95 20.77 5.10 67.93
C ASP A 95 19.40 4.39 67.76
N LEU A 96 19.44 3.10 67.39
CA LEU A 96 18.29 2.17 67.39
C LEU A 96 18.38 1.16 68.55
N GLU A 97 19.37 1.28 69.43
CA GLU A 97 19.56 0.36 70.56
C GLU A 97 18.57 0.68 71.69
N ILE A 98 17.88 -0.36 72.16
CA ILE A 98 16.92 -0.26 73.26
C ILE A 98 17.70 -0.36 74.58
N LYS A 99 18.19 0.79 75.07
CA LYS A 99 18.88 0.90 76.38
C LYS A 99 17.94 1.48 77.44
N PRO A 100 18.02 1.03 78.71
CA PRO A 100 17.36 1.72 79.81
C PRO A 100 17.84 3.17 79.94
N PRO A 101 16.99 4.13 80.35
CA PRO A 101 15.57 3.99 80.69
C PRO A 101 14.64 3.80 79.47
N LEU A 102 13.70 2.85 79.56
CA LEU A 102 12.88 2.39 78.44
C LEU A 102 11.89 3.44 77.91
N ILE A 103 11.35 4.32 78.77
CA ILE A 103 10.43 5.39 78.35
C ILE A 103 11.14 6.37 77.42
N ALA A 104 12.34 6.82 77.80
CA ALA A 104 13.15 7.70 76.96
C ALA A 104 13.61 6.99 75.66
N ALA A 105 13.89 5.69 75.71
CA ALA A 105 14.18 4.91 74.50
C ALA A 105 12.97 4.87 73.55
N PHE A 106 11.77 4.63 74.08
CA PHE A 106 10.53 4.65 73.31
C PHE A 106 10.25 6.01 72.67
N GLU A 107 10.34 7.10 73.43
CA GLU A 107 10.11 8.46 72.93
C GLU A 107 11.07 8.82 71.78
N ARG A 108 12.36 8.49 71.91
CA ARG A 108 13.36 8.71 70.85
C ARG A 108 13.05 7.90 69.59
N LEU A 109 12.72 6.62 69.73
CA LEU A 109 12.34 5.78 68.59
C LEU A 109 11.06 6.30 67.93
N ASN A 110 10.07 6.74 68.72
CA ASN A 110 8.79 7.24 68.22
C ASN A 110 8.93 8.56 67.46
N GLN A 111 9.75 9.48 67.98
CA GLN A 111 10.04 10.73 67.30
C GLN A 111 10.70 10.49 65.93
N LYS A 112 11.67 9.57 65.85
CA LYS A 112 12.30 9.20 64.57
C LYS A 112 11.33 8.50 63.63
N HIS A 113 10.47 7.64 64.15
CA HIS A 113 9.45 6.96 63.35
C HIS A 113 8.49 7.97 62.72
N GLU A 114 7.93 8.89 63.50
CA GLU A 114 7.00 9.91 62.99
C GLU A 114 7.67 10.84 61.96
N ASN A 115 8.94 11.21 62.16
CA ASN A 115 9.69 11.99 61.17
C ASN A 115 9.84 11.27 59.83
N LEU A 116 10.14 9.97 59.84
CA LEU A 116 10.35 9.18 58.61
C LEU A 116 9.05 8.68 57.97
N LYS A 117 7.99 8.51 58.76
CA LYS A 117 6.70 7.93 58.33
C LYS A 117 6.05 8.73 57.22
N GLY A 118 6.08 10.06 57.31
CA GLY A 118 5.55 10.94 56.27
C GLY A 118 6.27 10.74 54.93
N LEU A 119 7.60 10.79 54.95
CA LEU A 119 8.43 10.64 53.74
C LEU A 119 8.33 9.23 53.13
N TYR A 120 8.38 8.19 53.97
CA TYR A 120 8.22 6.80 53.53
C TYR A 120 6.88 6.59 52.84
N SER A 121 5.78 7.03 53.47
CA SER A 121 4.43 6.88 52.92
C SER A 121 4.27 7.63 51.60
N GLN A 122 4.79 8.85 51.51
CA GLN A 122 4.76 9.65 50.28
C GLN A 122 5.51 8.96 49.13
N ARG A 123 6.74 8.48 49.37
CA ARG A 123 7.54 7.81 48.33
C ARG A 123 6.96 6.46 47.95
N TYR A 124 6.46 5.70 48.92
CA TYR A 124 5.79 4.43 48.67
C TYR A 124 4.57 4.62 47.77
N GLN A 125 3.70 5.58 48.10
CA GLN A 125 2.51 5.88 47.29
C GLN A 125 2.89 6.28 45.87
N LYS A 126 3.86 7.20 45.72
CA LYS A 126 4.34 7.64 44.40
C LYS A 126 4.92 6.47 43.60
N ALA A 127 5.76 5.64 44.21
CA ALA A 127 6.31 4.46 43.54
C ALA A 127 5.20 3.50 43.12
N HIS A 128 4.21 3.24 43.99
CA HIS A 128 3.07 2.38 43.70
C HIS A 128 2.23 2.89 42.52
N GLU A 129 1.91 4.19 42.48
CA GLU A 129 1.21 4.82 41.36
C GLU A 129 2.00 4.67 40.04
N LEU A 130 3.33 4.86 40.09
CA LEU A 130 4.21 4.64 38.93
C LEU A 130 4.20 3.16 38.49
N PHE A 131 4.19 2.20 39.41
CA PHE A 131 4.08 0.78 39.04
C PHE A 131 2.76 0.42 38.36
N GLU A 132 1.63 0.92 38.88
CA GLU A 132 0.33 0.67 38.25
C GLU A 132 0.24 1.29 36.85
N THR A 133 0.80 2.49 36.66
CA THR A 133 0.89 3.10 35.32
C THR A 133 1.80 2.31 34.37
N LEU A 134 2.96 1.84 34.83
CA LEU A 134 3.82 0.94 34.04
C LEU A 134 3.10 -0.36 33.67
N ARG A 135 2.38 -0.97 34.61
CA ARG A 135 1.64 -2.22 34.41
C ARG A 135 0.55 -2.06 33.34
N THR A 136 -0.23 -0.99 33.43
CA THR A 136 -1.29 -0.70 32.46
C THR A 136 -0.71 -0.43 31.06
N LEU A 137 0.30 0.43 30.94
CA LEU A 137 0.99 0.71 29.67
C LEU A 137 1.64 -0.55 29.05
N SER A 138 2.29 -1.37 29.88
CA SER A 138 2.93 -2.62 29.43
C SER A 138 1.90 -3.65 28.97
N SER A 139 0.76 -3.77 29.67
CA SER A 139 -0.32 -4.68 29.24
C SER A 139 -0.95 -4.26 27.91
N ALA A 140 -1.03 -2.95 27.64
CA ALA A 140 -1.53 -2.43 26.37
C ALA A 140 -0.54 -2.64 25.21
N MET A 141 0.77 -2.72 25.52
CA MET A 141 1.86 -2.84 24.55
C MET A 141 2.66 -4.15 24.78
N GLU A 142 2.19 -5.27 24.22
CA GLU A 142 2.95 -6.52 24.27
C GLU A 142 4.35 -6.39 23.63
N GLY A 143 5.35 -6.94 24.33
CA GLY A 143 6.71 -7.12 23.80
C GLY A 143 7.75 -6.10 24.24
N PHE A 144 7.41 -5.15 25.11
CA PHE A 144 8.42 -4.32 25.78
C PHE A 144 8.80 -4.93 27.12
N ALA A 145 10.03 -5.43 27.21
CA ALA A 145 10.64 -5.72 28.50
C ALA A 145 10.78 -4.40 29.25
N VAL A 146 9.98 -4.21 30.30
CA VAL A 146 10.36 -3.28 31.37
C VAL A 146 11.76 -3.70 31.79
N GLN A 147 12.71 -2.77 31.82
CA GLN A 147 14.10 -3.08 32.19
C GLN A 147 14.07 -3.96 33.44
N HIS A 148 14.53 -5.21 33.35
CA HIS A 148 14.31 -6.26 34.35
C HIS A 148 14.74 -5.86 35.77
N ASN A 149 15.59 -4.84 35.90
CA ASN A 149 16.01 -4.26 37.17
C ASN A 149 14.92 -3.45 37.89
N LEU A 150 13.90 -2.95 37.18
CA LEU A 150 12.76 -2.20 37.73
C LEU A 150 11.55 -3.07 38.06
N LEU A 151 11.54 -4.36 37.69
CA LEU A 151 10.50 -5.32 38.10
C LEU A 151 10.94 -6.13 39.33
N ALA A 152 12.23 -6.12 39.65
CA ALA A 152 12.80 -6.79 40.81
C ALA A 152 12.63 -6.00 42.12
N LEU A 153 11.55 -5.22 42.25
CA LEU A 153 11.11 -4.80 43.59
C LEU A 153 10.42 -6.00 44.22
N ASN A 154 11.24 -6.97 44.62
CA ASN A 154 10.81 -7.90 45.64
C ASN A 154 10.33 -7.06 46.83
N PRO A 155 9.21 -7.43 47.48
CA PRO A 155 8.74 -6.79 48.70
C PRO A 155 9.86 -6.61 49.75
N ASP A 156 10.83 -7.52 49.73
CA ASP A 156 11.94 -7.58 50.67
C ASP A 156 13.14 -6.69 50.27
N THR A 157 13.14 -6.09 49.06
CA THR A 157 14.24 -5.25 48.52
C THR A 157 13.75 -3.96 47.85
N LEU A 158 12.56 -3.45 48.23
CA LEU A 158 12.01 -2.18 47.76
C LEU A 158 12.89 -1.00 48.20
N SER A 159 13.83 -0.59 47.35
CA SER A 159 14.60 0.64 47.55
C SER A 159 13.82 1.83 47.01
N LEU A 160 13.21 2.61 47.89
CA LEU A 160 12.43 3.83 47.63
C LEU A 160 13.32 5.09 47.60
N THR A 161 14.56 4.95 47.13
CA THR A 161 15.48 6.08 46.98
C THR A 161 14.98 7.04 45.90
N ASN A 162 15.33 8.31 46.01
CA ASN A 162 14.99 9.31 44.99
C ASN A 162 15.52 8.91 43.60
N SER A 163 16.67 8.26 43.53
CA SER A 163 17.23 7.77 42.26
C SER A 163 16.34 6.70 41.61
N ASN A 164 15.81 5.76 42.41
CA ASN A 164 14.93 4.71 41.88
C ASN A 164 13.56 5.27 41.50
N VAL A 165 12.98 6.17 42.30
CA VAL A 165 11.72 6.85 41.95
C VAL A 165 11.90 7.66 40.65
N ALA A 166 13.00 8.39 40.50
CA ALA A 166 13.32 9.11 39.26
C ALA A 166 13.52 8.17 38.07
N ALA A 167 14.12 6.99 38.27
CA ALA A 167 14.25 5.97 37.24
C ALA A 167 12.89 5.42 36.79
N LEU A 168 11.96 5.19 37.74
CA LEU A 168 10.58 4.79 37.44
C LEU A 168 9.83 5.87 36.67
N GLU A 169 9.95 7.14 37.08
CA GLU A 169 9.35 8.27 36.36
C GLU A 169 9.89 8.38 34.93
N ALA A 170 11.20 8.22 34.74
CA ALA A 170 11.82 8.23 33.43
C ALA A 170 11.31 7.09 32.54
N GLU A 171 11.10 5.90 33.11
CA GLU A 171 10.59 4.74 32.38
C GLU A 171 9.10 4.88 32.03
N VAL A 172 8.28 5.42 32.94
CA VAL A 172 6.87 5.78 32.65
C VAL A 172 6.82 6.79 31.51
N LEU A 173 7.66 7.83 31.55
CA LEU A 173 7.75 8.83 30.49
C LEU A 173 8.17 8.19 29.16
N ARG A 174 9.14 7.27 29.18
CA ARG A 174 9.60 6.54 27.99
C ARG A 174 8.48 5.70 27.39
N LEU A 175 7.77 4.91 28.19
CA LEU A 175 6.67 4.06 27.74
C LEU A 175 5.45 4.88 27.29
N SER A 176 5.13 5.99 27.97
CA SER A 176 4.05 6.90 27.54
C SER A 176 4.34 7.48 26.16
N LYS A 177 5.58 7.93 25.90
CA LYS A 177 5.97 8.43 24.57
C LYS A 177 5.86 7.35 23.49
N GLU A 178 6.25 6.13 23.81
CA GLU A 178 6.12 4.99 22.89
C GLU A 178 4.65 4.65 22.63
N TYR A 179 3.81 4.66 23.68
CA TYR A 179 2.36 4.47 23.57
C TYR A 179 1.76 5.50 22.61
N ASP A 180 2.02 6.80 22.82
CA ASP A 180 1.54 7.88 21.97
C ASP A 180 2.01 7.72 20.51
N CYS A 181 3.27 7.29 20.32
CA CYS A 181 3.81 7.02 19.00
C CYS A 181 3.07 5.87 18.29
N ARG A 182 2.80 4.76 19.00
CA ARG A 182 2.07 3.60 18.44
C ARG A 182 0.62 3.96 18.12
N VAL A 183 -0.04 4.70 19.00
CA VAL A 183 -1.39 5.22 18.77
C VAL A 183 -1.43 6.03 17.48
N ARG A 184 -0.46 6.93 17.28
CA ARG A 184 -0.34 7.72 16.04
C ARG A 184 -0.12 6.85 14.80
N ILE A 185 0.73 5.84 14.88
CA ILE A 185 0.97 4.91 13.75
C ILE A 185 -0.31 4.15 13.38
N VAL A 186 -1.04 3.64 14.38
CA VAL A 186 -2.33 2.96 14.18
C VAL A 186 -3.35 3.90 13.54
N GLN A 187 -3.45 5.12 14.08
CA GLN A 187 -4.33 6.17 13.60
C GLN A 187 -4.05 6.54 12.13
N GLU A 188 -2.78 6.74 11.77
CA GLU A 188 -2.37 7.02 10.39
C GLU A 188 -2.66 5.84 9.45
N ALA A 189 -2.37 4.60 9.88
CA ALA A 189 -2.66 3.40 9.10
C ALA A 189 -4.16 3.20 8.88
N ALA A 190 -4.99 3.35 9.92
CA ALA A 190 -6.44 3.23 9.86
C ALA A 190 -7.05 4.31 8.94
N ASN A 191 -6.61 5.57 9.06
CA ASN A 191 -7.00 6.65 8.16
C ASN A 191 -6.72 6.33 6.68
N GLN A 192 -5.54 5.78 6.40
CA GLN A 192 -5.15 5.41 5.04
C GLN A 192 -5.98 4.22 4.53
N ILE A 193 -6.25 3.22 5.36
CA ILE A 193 -7.12 2.09 5.02
C ILE A 193 -8.52 2.59 4.65
N VAL A 194 -9.12 3.46 5.47
CA VAL A 194 -10.46 4.03 5.20
C VAL A 194 -10.46 4.84 3.90
N THR A 195 -9.40 5.62 3.66
CA THR A 195 -9.24 6.38 2.41
C THR A 195 -9.14 5.45 1.19
N LEU A 196 -8.40 4.34 1.31
CA LEU A 196 -8.27 3.33 0.25
C LEU A 196 -9.61 2.63 -0.03
N TRP A 197 -10.38 2.28 1.01
CA TRP A 197 -11.71 1.71 0.81
C TRP A 197 -12.64 2.64 0.03
N ALA A 198 -12.63 3.94 0.36
CA ALA A 198 -13.41 4.94 -0.35
C ALA A 198 -12.97 5.08 -1.82
N GLN A 199 -11.66 5.13 -2.08
CA GLN A 199 -11.11 5.22 -3.44
C GLN A 199 -11.43 3.99 -4.29
N LEU A 200 -11.35 2.80 -3.70
CA LEU A 200 -11.61 1.53 -4.38
C LEU A 200 -13.10 1.23 -4.57
N GLY A 201 -14.00 1.98 -3.92
CA GLY A 201 -15.43 1.66 -3.89
C GLY A 201 -15.70 0.31 -3.24
N THR A 202 -15.02 0.02 -2.13
CA THR A 202 -15.08 -1.29 -1.46
C THR A 202 -16.47 -1.55 -0.89
N SER A 203 -16.98 -2.77 -1.05
CA SER A 203 -18.33 -3.13 -0.57
C SER A 203 -18.43 -3.08 0.96
N GLN A 204 -19.62 -2.78 1.49
CA GLN A 204 -19.85 -2.69 2.92
C GLN A 204 -19.58 -4.01 3.68
N HIS A 205 -19.70 -5.15 3.00
CA HIS A 205 -19.45 -6.48 3.58
C HIS A 205 -17.96 -6.78 3.77
N SER A 206 -17.10 -6.16 2.95
CA SER A 206 -15.64 -6.34 3.01
C SER A 206 -14.93 -5.32 3.92
N ILE A 207 -15.65 -4.29 4.39
CA ILE A 207 -15.11 -3.27 5.27
C ILE A 207 -15.05 -3.82 6.70
N ASP A 208 -13.90 -3.61 7.35
CA ASP A 208 -13.72 -3.91 8.76
C ASP A 208 -14.41 -2.83 9.61
N ARG A 209 -15.46 -3.22 10.33
CA ARG A 209 -16.31 -2.30 11.11
C ARG A 209 -15.55 -1.70 12.28
N ASP A 210 -14.61 -2.44 12.88
CA ASP A 210 -13.87 -1.98 14.04
C ASP A 210 -12.92 -0.86 13.63
N ILE A 211 -12.24 -1.01 12.49
CA ILE A 211 -11.42 0.05 11.89
C ILE A 211 -12.28 1.28 11.59
N LEU A 212 -13.44 1.11 10.95
CA LEU A 212 -14.31 2.24 10.60
C LEU A 212 -14.87 2.98 11.83
N ALA A 213 -15.10 2.29 12.94
CA ALA A 213 -15.58 2.90 14.18
C ALA A 213 -14.46 3.62 14.93
N CYS A 214 -13.24 3.08 14.93
CA CYS A 214 -12.16 3.53 15.80
C CYS A 214 -11.18 4.51 15.14
N TYR A 215 -11.11 4.58 13.81
CA TYR A 215 -10.07 5.30 13.06
C TYR A 215 -9.98 6.82 13.28
N LYS A 216 -10.81 7.46 14.10
CA LYS A 216 -10.75 8.92 14.36
C LYS A 216 -10.60 9.23 15.84
N ASP A 217 -11.43 8.57 16.65
CA ASP A 217 -11.60 8.97 18.05
C ASP A 217 -10.82 8.07 19.01
N LYS A 218 -10.72 6.77 18.72
CA LYS A 218 -10.14 5.77 19.63
C LYS A 218 -9.27 4.72 18.92
N PRO A 219 -8.20 5.13 18.20
CA PRO A 219 -7.32 4.21 17.48
C PRO A 219 -6.68 3.13 18.39
N GLU A 220 -6.49 3.40 19.67
CA GLU A 220 -5.95 2.45 20.66
C GLU A 220 -6.78 1.17 20.79
N LEU A 221 -8.09 1.22 20.49
CA LEU A 221 -8.99 0.05 20.52
C LEU A 221 -8.72 -0.94 19.38
N LEU A 222 -8.04 -0.51 18.31
CA LEU A 222 -7.56 -1.41 17.25
C LEU A 222 -6.34 -2.24 17.69
N GLY A 223 -5.81 -1.92 18.88
CA GLY A 223 -4.73 -2.63 19.52
C GLY A 223 -3.34 -2.10 19.18
N LEU A 224 -2.46 -2.08 20.18
CA LEU A 224 -1.12 -1.48 20.11
C LEU A 224 0.02 -2.52 20.16
N THR A 225 -0.32 -3.80 20.08
CA THR A 225 0.67 -4.88 20.05
C THR A 225 1.35 -4.94 18.68
N ASN A 226 2.54 -5.53 18.64
CA ASN A 226 3.26 -5.72 17.38
C ASN A 226 2.46 -6.57 16.37
N ALA A 227 1.62 -7.49 16.84
CA ALA A 227 0.75 -8.29 15.98
C ALA A 227 -0.36 -7.45 15.33
N HIS A 228 -1.00 -6.56 16.10
CA HIS A 228 -2.02 -5.64 15.58
C HIS A 228 -1.45 -4.68 14.54
N LEU A 229 -0.27 -4.10 14.82
CA LEU A 229 0.45 -3.23 13.87
C LEU A 229 0.82 -3.96 12.57
N LYS A 230 1.28 -5.22 12.67
CA LYS A 230 1.55 -6.07 11.50
C LYS A 230 0.30 -6.37 10.70
N ASN A 231 -0.82 -6.64 11.37
CA ASN A 231 -2.10 -6.89 10.69
C ASN A 231 -2.60 -5.65 9.95
N LEU A 232 -2.64 -4.49 10.61
CA LEU A 232 -3.03 -3.22 9.97
C LEU A 232 -2.13 -2.87 8.79
N SER A 233 -0.82 -3.00 8.93
CA SER A 233 0.11 -2.74 7.82
C SER A 233 -0.05 -3.74 6.67
N ALA A 234 -0.32 -5.01 6.94
CA ALA A 234 -0.63 -6.01 5.93
C ALA A 234 -1.95 -5.69 5.18
N LYS A 235 -3.03 -5.35 5.89
CA LYS A 235 -4.31 -4.93 5.29
C LYS A 235 -4.12 -3.70 4.40
N LYS A 236 -3.41 -2.68 4.89
CA LYS A 236 -3.05 -1.49 4.09
C LYS A 236 -2.29 -1.87 2.83
N LYS A 237 -1.29 -2.76 2.92
CA LYS A 237 -0.48 -3.19 1.79
C LYS A 237 -1.32 -3.88 0.71
N VAL A 238 -2.24 -4.78 1.10
CA VAL A 238 -3.14 -5.45 0.15
C VAL A 238 -4.02 -4.44 -0.58
N LEU A 239 -4.62 -3.49 0.14
CA LEU A 239 -5.45 -2.45 -0.48
C LEU A 239 -4.65 -1.53 -1.41
N GLN A 240 -3.41 -1.21 -1.04
CA GLN A 240 -2.52 -0.43 -1.89
C GLN A 240 -2.15 -1.18 -3.18
N GLN A 241 -1.84 -2.47 -3.09
CA GLN A 241 -1.56 -3.31 -4.26
C GLN A 241 -2.77 -3.41 -5.19
N GLU A 242 -3.97 -3.56 -4.64
CA GLU A 242 -5.21 -3.57 -5.42
C GLU A 242 -5.41 -2.22 -6.14
N LYS A 243 -5.18 -1.11 -5.44
CA LYS A 243 -5.23 0.24 -6.04
C LYS A 243 -4.23 0.38 -7.20
N ASP A 244 -3.00 -0.04 -7.00
CA ASP A 244 -1.94 0.09 -8.02
C ASP A 244 -2.25 -0.80 -9.24
N SER A 245 -2.74 -2.02 -9.01
CA SER A 245 -3.20 -2.94 -10.05
C SER A 245 -4.35 -2.34 -10.87
N ARG A 246 -5.38 -1.82 -10.19
CA ARG A 246 -6.52 -1.16 -10.84
C ARG A 246 -6.12 0.07 -11.63
N LEU A 247 -5.22 0.89 -11.09
CA LEU A 247 -4.72 2.08 -11.78
C LEU A 247 -3.98 1.71 -13.06
N SER A 248 -3.12 0.68 -13.00
CA SER A 248 -2.38 0.20 -14.18
C SER A 248 -3.29 -0.43 -15.23
N ARG A 249 -4.30 -1.20 -14.81
CA ARG A 249 -5.29 -1.78 -15.73
C ARG A 249 -6.10 -0.67 -16.39
N LEU A 250 -6.61 0.28 -15.60
CA LEU A 250 -7.41 1.40 -16.10
C LEU A 250 -6.61 2.29 -17.05
N SER A 251 -5.34 2.59 -16.75
CA SER A 251 -4.51 3.42 -17.64
C SER A 251 -4.25 2.75 -18.98
N ALA A 252 -3.98 1.44 -18.99
CA ALA A 252 -3.81 0.67 -20.21
C ALA A 252 -5.10 0.63 -21.04
N THR A 253 -6.25 0.32 -20.41
CA THR A 253 -7.54 0.30 -21.10
C THR A 253 -7.92 1.69 -21.63
N LYS A 254 -7.70 2.76 -20.85
CA LYS A 254 -7.93 4.15 -21.31
C LYS A 254 -7.09 4.50 -22.52
N ALA A 255 -5.81 4.15 -22.53
CA ALA A 255 -4.93 4.40 -23.67
C ALA A 255 -5.41 3.66 -24.94
N ALA A 256 -5.83 2.41 -24.80
CA ALA A 256 -6.38 1.63 -25.91
C ALA A 256 -7.70 2.21 -26.44
N VAL A 257 -8.62 2.60 -25.55
CA VAL A 257 -9.88 3.25 -25.88
C VAL A 257 -9.64 4.58 -26.60
N GLN A 258 -8.75 5.44 -26.07
CA GLN A 258 -8.44 6.74 -26.67
C GLN A 258 -7.80 6.62 -28.05
N HIS A 259 -6.95 5.60 -28.25
CA HIS A 259 -6.40 5.28 -29.56
C HIS A 259 -7.51 4.93 -30.56
N LEU A 260 -8.44 4.05 -30.17
CA LEU A 260 -9.55 3.63 -31.04
C LEU A 260 -10.56 4.76 -31.28
N TRP A 261 -10.87 5.59 -30.29
CA TRP A 261 -11.71 6.78 -30.47
C TRP A 261 -11.16 7.73 -31.54
N THR A 262 -9.83 7.92 -31.56
CA THR A 262 -9.17 8.75 -32.56
C THR A 262 -9.24 8.11 -33.95
N LYS A 263 -8.97 6.80 -34.04
CA LYS A 263 -8.97 6.05 -35.31
C LYS A 263 -10.36 5.89 -35.93
N LEU A 264 -11.38 5.72 -35.11
CA LEU A 264 -12.79 5.55 -35.53
C LEU A 264 -13.58 6.87 -35.55
N SER A 265 -12.90 8.00 -35.30
CA SER A 265 -13.47 9.35 -35.27
C SER A 265 -14.77 9.44 -34.46
N GLU A 266 -14.73 8.94 -33.21
CA GLU A 266 -15.89 9.03 -32.31
C GLU A 266 -16.21 10.47 -31.90
N ASP A 267 -17.48 10.73 -31.61
CA ASP A 267 -17.95 12.07 -31.24
C ASP A 267 -17.29 12.59 -29.97
N GLU A 268 -16.66 13.76 -30.05
CA GLU A 268 -16.05 14.43 -28.90
C GLU A 268 -17.03 14.69 -27.76
N ALA A 269 -18.31 14.95 -28.06
CA ALA A 269 -19.31 15.17 -27.03
C ALA A 269 -19.58 13.89 -26.23
N PHE A 270 -19.65 12.74 -26.91
CA PHE A 270 -19.74 11.43 -26.28
C PHE A 270 -18.50 11.13 -25.43
N ILE A 271 -17.29 11.32 -25.97
CA ILE A 271 -16.02 11.10 -25.25
C ILE A 271 -16.00 11.90 -23.94
N LYS A 272 -16.32 13.20 -24.02
CA LYS A 272 -16.36 14.09 -22.84
C LYS A 272 -17.43 13.67 -21.84
N ALA A 273 -18.59 13.19 -22.30
CA ALA A 273 -19.65 12.70 -21.42
C ALA A 273 -19.25 11.39 -20.71
N PHE A 274 -18.65 10.46 -21.44
CA PHE A 274 -18.17 9.18 -20.93
C PHE A 274 -17.10 9.37 -19.84
N ASP A 275 -16.09 10.20 -20.09
CA ASP A 275 -15.03 10.50 -19.10
C ASP A 275 -15.57 11.20 -17.85
N ARG A 276 -16.64 12.01 -17.97
CA ARG A 276 -17.28 12.65 -16.82
C ARG A 276 -18.05 11.66 -15.96
N ALA A 277 -18.73 10.69 -16.59
CA ALA A 277 -19.48 9.66 -15.89
C ALA A 277 -18.55 8.63 -15.21
N ASN A 278 -17.41 8.32 -15.83
CA ASN A 278 -16.52 7.23 -15.42
C ASN A 278 -15.23 7.75 -14.75
N ARG A 279 -15.38 8.35 -13.55
CA ARG A 279 -14.27 8.92 -12.78
C ARG A 279 -13.81 8.02 -11.63
N GLY A 280 -12.51 8.00 -11.37
CA GLY A 280 -11.91 7.25 -10.26
C GLY A 280 -11.41 5.87 -10.68
N ILE A 281 -11.28 4.97 -9.69
CA ILE A 281 -10.69 3.62 -9.84
C ILE A 281 -11.58 2.51 -9.27
N ALA A 282 -12.86 2.80 -9.07
CA ALA A 282 -13.83 1.79 -8.66
C ALA A 282 -14.01 0.73 -9.75
N LEU A 283 -14.42 -0.48 -9.37
CA LEU A 283 -14.59 -1.61 -10.30
C LEU A 283 -15.51 -1.27 -11.48
N HIS A 284 -16.66 -0.65 -11.23
CA HIS A 284 -17.61 -0.28 -12.28
C HIS A 284 -17.02 0.67 -13.34
N VAL A 285 -16.06 1.51 -12.96
CA VAL A 285 -15.37 2.42 -13.91
C VAL A 285 -14.48 1.60 -14.84
N ILE A 286 -13.72 0.65 -14.30
CA ILE A 286 -12.86 -0.23 -15.08
C ILE A 286 -13.70 -1.06 -16.05
N GLU A 287 -14.78 -1.65 -15.55
CA GLU A 287 -15.74 -2.42 -16.36
C GLU A 287 -16.35 -1.58 -17.47
N ALA A 288 -16.71 -0.31 -17.20
CA ALA A 288 -17.23 0.59 -18.23
C ALA A 288 -16.20 0.85 -19.35
N TYR A 289 -14.93 1.10 -19.02
CA TYR A 289 -13.88 1.29 -20.04
C TYR A 289 -13.59 0.00 -20.81
N GLU A 290 -13.70 -1.17 -20.19
CA GLU A 290 -13.54 -2.46 -20.88
C GLU A 290 -14.69 -2.79 -21.81
N GLN A 291 -15.92 -2.48 -21.41
CA GLN A 291 -17.10 -2.58 -22.27
C GLN A 291 -16.99 -1.63 -23.45
N GLU A 292 -16.55 -0.40 -23.24
CA GLU A 292 -16.32 0.56 -24.32
C GLU A 292 -15.19 0.08 -25.25
N LEU A 293 -14.11 -0.47 -24.71
CA LEU A 293 -13.04 -1.08 -25.51
C LEU A 293 -13.57 -2.24 -26.37
N ALA A 294 -14.43 -3.10 -25.81
CA ALA A 294 -15.06 -4.18 -26.55
C ALA A 294 -15.96 -3.64 -27.68
N ARG A 295 -16.81 -2.65 -27.38
CA ARG A 295 -17.67 -1.96 -28.37
C ARG A 295 -16.86 -1.34 -29.50
N LEU A 296 -15.75 -0.68 -29.19
CA LEU A 296 -14.87 -0.07 -30.20
C LEU A 296 -14.16 -1.12 -31.06
N ASN A 297 -13.74 -2.24 -30.47
CA ASN A 297 -13.16 -3.34 -31.23
C ASN A 297 -14.18 -4.01 -32.16
N GLU A 298 -15.43 -4.15 -31.72
CA GLU A 298 -16.53 -4.61 -32.58
C GLU A 298 -16.77 -3.62 -33.72
N LYS A 299 -16.93 -2.33 -33.41
CA LYS A 299 -17.04 -1.26 -34.42
C LYS A 299 -15.86 -1.27 -35.41
N LYS A 300 -14.64 -1.52 -34.94
CA LYS A 300 -13.46 -1.65 -35.80
C LYS A 300 -13.60 -2.84 -36.77
N ARG A 301 -14.06 -3.99 -36.28
CA ARG A 301 -14.30 -5.19 -37.11
C ARG A 301 -15.40 -4.96 -38.12
N ASP A 302 -16.48 -4.31 -37.69
CA ASP A 302 -17.61 -3.97 -38.56
C ASP A 302 -17.19 -3.07 -39.71
N HIS A 303 -16.22 -2.15 -39.53
CA HIS A 303 -15.73 -1.30 -40.62
C HIS A 303 -14.50 -1.87 -41.36
N MET A 304 -13.94 -3.00 -40.89
CA MET A 304 -12.73 -3.59 -41.49
C MET A 304 -12.93 -4.01 -42.95
N HIS A 305 -14.13 -4.49 -43.28
CA HIS A 305 -14.46 -4.85 -44.66
C HIS A 305 -14.37 -3.67 -45.61
N ILE A 306 -14.78 -2.47 -45.19
CA ILE A 306 -14.72 -1.25 -46.01
C ILE A 306 -13.28 -0.91 -46.38
N PHE A 307 -12.35 -0.98 -45.41
CA PHE A 307 -10.94 -0.68 -45.67
C PHE A 307 -10.30 -1.71 -46.60
N ILE A 308 -10.62 -2.99 -46.43
CA ILE A 308 -10.09 -4.06 -47.29
C ILE A 308 -10.69 -3.97 -48.69
N GLU A 309 -11.98 -3.64 -48.82
CA GLU A 309 -12.62 -3.42 -50.12
C GLU A 309 -12.02 -2.22 -50.87
N ASP A 310 -11.76 -1.09 -50.19
CA ASP A 310 -11.08 0.06 -50.79
C ASP A 310 -9.64 -0.27 -51.22
N ALA A 311 -8.91 -1.03 -50.39
CA ALA A 311 -7.60 -1.54 -50.73
C ALA A 311 -7.65 -2.47 -51.95
N ARG A 312 -8.64 -3.36 -52.05
CA ARG A 312 -8.86 -4.23 -53.23
C ARG A 312 -9.18 -3.43 -54.49
N GLN A 313 -9.99 -2.38 -54.39
CA GLN A 313 -10.26 -1.49 -55.52
C GLN A 313 -8.98 -0.77 -55.98
N THR A 314 -8.11 -0.40 -55.04
CA THR A 314 -6.81 0.20 -55.35
C THR A 314 -5.87 -0.80 -56.01
N LEU A 315 -5.80 -2.03 -55.49
CA LEU A 315 -5.07 -3.15 -56.11
C LEU A 315 -5.55 -3.40 -57.54
N GLN A 316 -6.87 -3.43 -57.78
CA GLN A 316 -7.42 -3.62 -59.11
C GLN A 316 -6.94 -2.55 -60.09
N LYS A 317 -6.99 -1.27 -59.70
CA LYS A 317 -6.49 -0.17 -60.54
C LYS A 317 -4.99 -0.31 -60.83
N LEU A 318 -4.21 -0.77 -59.85
CA LEU A 318 -2.78 -1.00 -60.03
C LEU A 318 -2.51 -2.17 -60.97
N TRP A 319 -3.23 -3.29 -60.81
CA TRP A 319 -3.17 -4.44 -61.72
C TRP A 319 -3.51 -4.07 -63.15
N ASP A 320 -4.60 -3.31 -63.36
CA ASP A 320 -5.00 -2.80 -64.67
C ASP A 320 -3.90 -1.91 -65.27
N SER A 321 -3.33 -1.00 -64.48
CA SER A 321 -2.28 -0.07 -64.93
C SER A 321 -0.95 -0.76 -65.25
N LEU A 322 -0.69 -1.91 -64.64
CA LEU A 322 0.51 -2.71 -64.83
C LEU A 322 0.34 -3.80 -65.90
N TYR A 323 -0.87 -3.96 -66.46
CA TYR A 323 -1.25 -5.05 -67.36
C TYR A 323 -0.99 -6.44 -66.78
N PHE A 324 -1.39 -6.66 -65.53
CA PHE A 324 -1.31 -7.98 -64.90
C PHE A 324 -2.25 -8.98 -65.58
N SER A 325 -1.82 -10.23 -65.66
CA SER A 325 -2.69 -11.36 -66.02
C SER A 325 -3.56 -11.81 -64.85
N GLU A 326 -4.63 -12.56 -65.16
CA GLU A 326 -5.47 -13.18 -64.13
C GLU A 326 -4.65 -14.12 -63.22
N ASP A 327 -3.71 -14.88 -63.79
CA ASP A 327 -2.83 -15.77 -63.03
C ASP A 327 -1.95 -14.99 -62.03
N GLU A 328 -1.34 -13.87 -62.45
CA GLU A 328 -0.53 -13.00 -61.58
C GLU A 328 -1.38 -12.35 -60.47
N MET A 329 -2.64 -12.00 -60.75
CA MET A 329 -3.56 -11.44 -59.74
C MET A 329 -3.96 -12.48 -58.69
N LEU A 330 -4.07 -13.76 -59.08
CA LEU A 330 -4.43 -14.86 -58.17
C LEU A 330 -3.30 -15.24 -57.21
N GLU A 331 -2.04 -14.90 -57.53
CA GLU A 331 -0.90 -15.11 -56.62
C GLU A 331 -1.10 -14.38 -55.27
N PHE A 332 -1.76 -13.21 -55.27
CA PHE A 332 -2.14 -12.52 -54.05
C PHE A 332 -3.49 -13.02 -53.52
N THR A 333 -3.47 -14.22 -52.93
CA THR A 333 -4.66 -14.88 -52.36
C THR A 333 -5.50 -14.00 -51.41
N PRO A 334 -4.94 -13.11 -50.55
CA PRO A 334 -5.74 -12.31 -49.63
C PRO A 334 -6.81 -11.40 -50.30
N ALA A 335 -6.63 -11.02 -51.57
CA ALA A 335 -7.62 -10.25 -52.32
C ALA A 335 -8.92 -11.02 -52.60
N TRP A 336 -8.89 -12.36 -52.49
CA TRP A 336 -9.99 -13.25 -52.89
C TRP A 336 -10.65 -13.98 -51.71
N THR A 337 -10.24 -13.69 -50.48
CA THR A 337 -10.76 -14.35 -49.27
C THR A 337 -11.64 -13.44 -48.42
N ASP A 338 -12.72 -13.93 -47.85
CA ASP A 338 -13.60 -13.15 -46.95
C ASP A 338 -13.05 -13.09 -45.51
N ILE A 339 -11.78 -12.73 -45.38
CA ILE A 339 -11.08 -12.60 -44.09
C ILE A 339 -10.79 -11.13 -43.83
N PHE A 340 -11.66 -10.50 -43.03
CA PHE A 340 -11.57 -9.09 -42.68
C PHE A 340 -10.88 -8.88 -41.32
N THR A 341 -9.55 -8.95 -41.32
CA THR A 341 -8.71 -8.80 -40.12
C THR A 341 -7.64 -7.74 -40.33
N ASP A 342 -7.07 -7.20 -39.24
CA ASP A 342 -5.94 -6.26 -39.32
C ASP A 342 -4.75 -6.85 -40.11
N ALA A 343 -4.47 -8.14 -39.94
CA ALA A 343 -3.39 -8.82 -40.67
C ALA A 343 -3.68 -8.88 -42.19
N SER A 344 -4.94 -9.08 -42.57
CA SER A 344 -5.38 -9.04 -43.96
C SER A 344 -5.22 -7.63 -44.54
N LEU A 345 -5.68 -6.60 -43.83
CA LEU A 345 -5.52 -5.22 -44.28
C LEU A 345 -4.04 -4.83 -44.44
N ALA A 346 -3.19 -5.17 -43.47
CA ALA A 346 -1.75 -4.91 -43.55
C ALA A 346 -1.09 -5.63 -44.75
N ALA A 347 -1.54 -6.85 -45.08
CA ALA A 347 -1.07 -7.54 -46.28
C ALA A 347 -1.47 -6.81 -47.57
N HIS A 348 -2.69 -6.26 -47.64
CA HIS A 348 -3.13 -5.47 -48.80
C HIS A 348 -2.34 -4.17 -48.91
N GLU A 349 -2.12 -3.43 -47.82
CA GLU A 349 -1.33 -2.19 -47.81
C GLU A 349 0.12 -2.44 -48.26
N SER A 350 0.74 -3.53 -47.78
CA SER A 350 2.08 -3.92 -48.20
C SER A 350 2.15 -4.26 -49.68
N GLU A 351 1.13 -4.95 -50.21
CA GLU A 351 1.08 -5.33 -51.61
C GLU A 351 0.83 -4.12 -52.52
N ILE A 352 -0.04 -3.19 -52.11
CA ILE A 352 -0.23 -1.91 -52.78
C ILE A 352 1.11 -1.17 -52.89
N ALA A 353 1.85 -1.02 -51.78
CA ALA A 353 3.14 -0.33 -51.78
C ALA A 353 4.14 -1.00 -52.74
N ARG A 354 4.17 -2.34 -52.77
CA ARG A 354 5.01 -3.11 -53.70
C ARG A 354 4.64 -2.84 -55.17
N LEU A 355 3.34 -2.82 -55.48
CA LEU A 355 2.83 -2.59 -56.84
C LEU A 355 3.01 -1.13 -57.28
N GLU A 356 2.86 -0.15 -56.38
CA GLU A 356 3.12 1.25 -56.66
C GLU A 356 4.60 1.48 -57.03
N GLN A 357 5.51 0.84 -56.29
CA GLN A 357 6.93 0.87 -56.62
C GLN A 357 7.19 0.22 -57.99
N LEU A 358 6.61 -0.95 -58.24
CA LEU A 358 6.74 -1.63 -59.52
C LEU A 358 6.19 -0.79 -60.69
N LEU A 359 5.07 -0.10 -60.48
CA LEU A 359 4.48 0.82 -61.45
C LEU A 359 5.43 1.98 -61.74
N HIS A 360 6.05 2.55 -60.70
CA HIS A 360 7.04 3.61 -60.86
C HIS A 360 8.23 3.15 -61.72
N GLU A 361 8.75 1.96 -61.46
CA GLU A 361 9.86 1.36 -62.20
C GLU A 361 9.49 1.05 -63.66
N ARG A 362 8.27 0.53 -63.91
CA ARG A 362 7.80 0.16 -65.25
C ARG A 362 7.22 1.32 -66.06
N LYS A 363 6.92 2.46 -65.42
CA LYS A 363 6.27 3.63 -66.02
C LYS A 363 6.81 4.08 -67.40
N PRO A 364 8.13 4.23 -67.63
CA PRO A 364 8.62 4.67 -68.94
C PRO A 364 8.35 3.65 -70.05
N THR A 365 8.41 2.35 -69.74
CA THR A 365 8.11 1.28 -70.69
C THR A 365 6.61 1.16 -70.93
N LEU A 366 5.80 1.27 -69.88
CA LEU A 366 4.33 1.25 -69.99
C LEU A 366 3.80 2.39 -70.85
N ALA A 367 4.36 3.61 -70.72
CA ALA A 367 3.97 4.74 -71.57
C ALA A 367 4.24 4.48 -73.07
N LEU A 368 5.27 3.70 -73.41
CA LEU A 368 5.54 3.29 -74.79
C LEU A 368 4.57 2.21 -75.26
N ILE A 369 4.16 1.29 -74.37
CA ILE A 369 3.14 0.28 -74.64
C ILE A 369 1.78 0.93 -74.87
N ASP A 370 1.42 1.92 -74.07
CA ASP A 370 0.17 2.68 -74.24
C ASP A 370 0.18 3.42 -75.58
N ALA A 371 1.27 4.13 -75.89
CA ALA A 371 1.43 4.80 -77.19
C ALA A 371 1.40 3.81 -78.37
N TYR A 372 1.86 2.57 -78.16
CA TYR A 372 1.77 1.50 -79.14
C TYR A 372 0.34 1.01 -79.33
N ARG A 373 -0.40 0.78 -78.24
CA ARG A 373 -1.81 0.38 -78.29
C ARG A 373 -2.71 1.46 -78.91
N GLU A 374 -2.49 2.74 -78.56
CA GLU A 374 -3.15 3.87 -79.22
C GLU A 374 -2.89 3.88 -80.73
N LEU A 375 -1.63 3.62 -81.14
CA LEU A 375 -1.27 3.56 -82.54
C LEU A 375 -1.93 2.36 -83.25
N GLN A 376 -2.06 1.22 -82.59
CA GLN A 376 -2.78 0.06 -83.13
C GLN A 376 -4.27 0.36 -83.29
N GLN A 377 -4.88 1.04 -82.33
CA GLN A 377 -6.26 1.51 -82.45
C GLN A 377 -6.42 2.49 -83.62
N ASP A 378 -5.49 3.45 -83.77
CA ASP A 378 -5.46 4.38 -84.90
C ASP A 378 -5.39 3.62 -86.26
N ILE A 379 -4.66 2.50 -86.33
CA ILE A 379 -4.58 1.65 -87.53
C ILE A 379 -5.94 0.98 -87.80
N VAL A 380 -6.54 0.37 -86.78
CA VAL A 380 -7.84 -0.30 -86.88
C VAL A 380 -8.94 0.68 -87.29
N ASP A 381 -9.01 1.86 -86.67
CA ASP A 381 -9.98 2.92 -87.00
C ASP A 381 -9.80 3.42 -88.44
N LEU A 382 -8.55 3.51 -88.89
CA LEU A 382 -8.20 3.87 -90.25
C LEU A 382 -8.59 2.76 -91.25
N GLU A 383 -8.46 1.48 -90.90
CA GLU A 383 -8.88 0.36 -91.75
C GLU A 383 -10.40 0.26 -91.84
N GLN A 384 -11.10 0.39 -90.71
CA GLN A 384 -12.57 0.42 -90.66
C GLN A 384 -13.13 1.59 -91.48
N SER A 385 -12.54 2.79 -91.34
CA SER A 385 -12.95 3.95 -92.14
C SER A 385 -12.64 3.79 -93.63
N GLN A 386 -11.62 3.00 -94.01
CA GLN A 386 -11.32 2.69 -95.40
C GLN A 386 -12.29 1.69 -96.04
N GLN A 387 -12.78 0.74 -95.26
CA GLN A 387 -13.72 -0.31 -95.69
C GLN A 387 -15.18 0.18 -95.74
N ASP A 388 -15.49 1.31 -95.09
CA ASP A 388 -16.80 1.96 -95.13
C ASP A 388 -17.17 2.45 -96.54
N ALA A 389 -18.12 1.78 -97.21
CA ALA A 389 -18.57 2.13 -98.56
C ALA A 389 -19.22 3.54 -98.66
N SER A 390 -19.69 4.10 -97.53
CA SER A 390 -20.24 5.45 -97.47
C SER A 390 -19.17 6.56 -97.47
N ARG A 391 -17.89 6.19 -97.29
CA ARG A 391 -16.70 7.05 -97.34
C ARG A 391 -16.58 7.84 -98.65
N LEU A 392 -16.92 7.20 -99.78
CA LEU A 392 -16.85 7.79 -101.12
C LEU A 392 -18.24 8.26 -101.63
N MET A 393 -19.31 7.63 -101.15
CA MET A 393 -20.66 7.73 -101.70
C MET A 393 -21.64 8.38 -100.71
N SER A 394 -21.33 9.57 -100.21
CA SER A 394 -22.38 10.47 -99.67
C SER A 394 -23.14 11.10 -100.84
N ARG A 395 -23.99 10.31 -101.51
CA ARG A 395 -24.88 10.72 -102.62
C ARG A 395 -26.23 11.26 -102.12
N GLY A 396 -26.30 11.82 -100.91
CA GLY A 396 -27.48 12.47 -100.35
C GLY A 396 -27.19 13.92 -99.97
N ARG A 397 -28.22 14.74 -99.76
CA ARG A 397 -28.18 16.19 -99.44
C ARG A 397 -27.40 16.59 -98.16
N GLY A 398 -26.53 15.74 -97.61
CA GLY A 398 -25.51 16.10 -96.62
C GLY A 398 -24.17 16.33 -97.31
N ARG A 399 -23.56 17.49 -97.07
CA ARG A 399 -22.26 17.91 -97.63
C ARG A 399 -21.24 16.75 -97.66
N HIS A 400 -20.69 16.48 -98.85
CA HIS A 400 -19.41 15.81 -99.01
C HIS A 400 -18.40 16.46 -98.05
N ASP A 401 -17.78 15.69 -97.16
CA ASP A 401 -16.78 16.21 -96.24
C ASP A 401 -15.37 15.94 -96.79
N PRO A 402 -14.82 16.79 -97.68
CA PRO A 402 -13.46 16.63 -98.19
C PRO A 402 -12.41 16.66 -97.09
N SER A 403 -12.76 17.12 -95.88
CA SER A 403 -11.86 17.07 -94.73
C SER A 403 -11.70 15.66 -94.14
N ARG A 404 -12.63 14.72 -94.38
CA ARG A 404 -12.53 13.31 -93.91
C ARG A 404 -11.38 12.55 -94.59
N LEU A 405 -11.32 12.58 -95.93
CA LEU A 405 -10.23 11.97 -96.71
C LEU A 405 -8.87 12.61 -96.41
N LEU A 406 -8.84 13.93 -96.21
CA LEU A 406 -7.62 14.64 -95.83
C LEU A 406 -7.15 14.25 -94.42
N ARG A 407 -8.06 14.10 -93.45
CA ARG A 407 -7.74 13.60 -92.11
C ARG A 407 -7.24 12.16 -92.15
N GLU A 408 -7.85 11.28 -92.95
CA GLU A 408 -7.40 9.89 -93.13
C GLU A 408 -6.00 9.81 -93.73
N GLU A 409 -5.69 10.61 -94.75
CA GLU A 409 -4.35 10.65 -95.36
C GLU A 409 -3.31 11.28 -94.42
N GLN A 410 -3.70 12.29 -93.63
CA GLN A 410 -2.85 12.83 -92.57
C GLN A 410 -2.59 11.80 -91.46
N MET A 411 -3.61 11.02 -91.10
CA MET A 411 -3.53 9.94 -90.11
C MET A 411 -2.64 8.80 -90.61
N ARG A 412 -2.79 8.37 -91.87
CA ARG A 412 -1.88 7.43 -92.56
C ARG A 412 -0.43 7.88 -92.50
N LYS A 413 -0.16 9.14 -92.88
CA LYS A 413 1.21 9.69 -92.83
C LYS A 413 1.77 9.74 -91.42
N ARG A 414 0.92 10.07 -90.43
CA ARG A 414 1.29 10.07 -89.02
C ARG A 414 1.63 8.66 -88.52
N ILE A 415 0.79 7.68 -88.84
CA ILE A 415 0.99 6.26 -88.49
C ILE A 415 2.28 5.75 -89.13
N ALA A 416 2.46 5.95 -90.45
CA ALA A 416 3.65 5.50 -91.18
C ALA A 416 4.96 6.07 -90.61
N LYS A 417 4.92 7.28 -90.05
CA LYS A 417 6.09 7.90 -89.40
C LYS A 417 6.27 7.50 -87.92
N ARG A 418 5.17 7.40 -87.15
CA ARG A 418 5.21 7.10 -85.71
C ARG A 418 5.44 5.61 -85.44
N LYS A 419 4.88 4.71 -86.25
CA LYS A 419 4.97 3.26 -86.08
C LYS A 419 6.41 2.73 -85.96
N PRO A 420 7.32 2.97 -86.93
CA PRO A 420 8.69 2.44 -86.82
C PRO A 420 9.45 3.05 -85.64
N LYS A 421 9.17 4.31 -85.28
CA LYS A 421 9.82 4.97 -84.15
C LYS A 421 9.38 4.37 -82.82
N ILE A 422 8.06 4.23 -82.61
CA ILE A 422 7.51 3.64 -81.37
C ILE A 422 7.98 2.19 -81.23
N MET A 423 7.97 1.39 -82.29
CA MET A 423 8.47 0.02 -82.25
C MET A 423 9.96 -0.09 -81.91
N SER A 424 10.80 0.77 -82.49
CA SER A 424 12.24 0.80 -82.16
C SER A 424 12.48 1.21 -80.71
N ASP A 425 11.83 2.28 -80.26
CA ASP A 425 11.96 2.80 -78.90
C ASP A 425 11.47 1.76 -77.87
N LEU A 426 10.35 1.09 -78.17
CA LEU A 426 9.74 0.06 -77.33
C LEU A 426 10.57 -1.21 -77.25
N THR A 427 11.06 -1.74 -78.38
CA THR A 427 11.97 -2.89 -78.39
C THR A 427 13.24 -2.60 -77.59
N THR A 428 13.80 -1.40 -77.71
CA THR A 428 14.99 -0.98 -76.94
C THR A 428 14.68 -0.89 -75.45
N ALA A 429 13.56 -0.29 -75.07
CA ALA A 429 13.14 -0.16 -73.68
C ALA A 429 12.86 -1.52 -73.02
N LEU A 430 12.22 -2.45 -73.74
CA LEU A 430 11.93 -3.80 -73.25
C LEU A 430 13.21 -4.62 -73.04
N HIS A 431 14.13 -4.65 -74.01
CA HIS A 431 15.42 -5.36 -73.83
C HIS A 431 16.23 -4.79 -72.67
N LYS A 432 16.22 -3.46 -72.50
CA LYS A 432 16.88 -2.80 -71.38
C LYS A 432 16.24 -3.24 -70.05
N TRP A 433 14.91 -3.20 -69.96
CA TRP A 433 14.20 -3.58 -68.75
C TRP A 433 14.41 -5.06 -68.39
N GLU A 434 14.30 -5.98 -69.36
CA GLU A 434 14.50 -7.42 -69.12
C GLU A 434 15.93 -7.74 -68.65
N LYS A 435 16.93 -7.01 -69.17
CA LYS A 435 18.32 -7.14 -68.75
C LYS A 435 18.59 -6.56 -67.36
N GLU A 436 17.91 -5.48 -66.98
CA GLU A 436 18.08 -4.85 -65.66
C GLU A 436 17.34 -5.62 -64.56
N ASN A 437 16.28 -6.35 -64.90
CA ASN A 437 15.42 -7.05 -63.95
C ASN A 437 15.55 -8.58 -63.99
N ASP A 438 16.39 -9.12 -64.87
CA ASP A 438 16.62 -10.56 -65.09
C ASP A 438 15.32 -11.39 -65.26
N ARG A 439 14.28 -10.77 -65.83
CA ARG A 439 12.96 -11.42 -66.05
C ARG A 439 12.27 -10.85 -67.29
N PRO A 440 11.40 -11.63 -67.98
CA PRO A 440 10.62 -11.15 -69.11
C PRO A 440 9.66 -10.01 -68.75
N PHE A 441 9.44 -9.06 -69.67
CA PHE A 441 8.40 -8.04 -69.51
C PHE A 441 7.06 -8.61 -69.98
N MET A 442 6.23 -9.00 -69.02
CA MET A 442 4.90 -9.55 -69.29
C MET A 442 3.86 -8.43 -69.41
N VAL A 443 2.94 -8.60 -70.36
CA VAL A 443 1.73 -7.78 -70.54
C VAL A 443 0.58 -8.74 -70.74
N ASN A 444 -0.38 -8.74 -69.83
CA ASN A 444 -1.53 -9.67 -69.81
C ASN A 444 -1.10 -11.15 -69.91
N GLY A 445 0.05 -11.51 -69.32
CA GLY A 445 0.56 -12.89 -69.28
C GLY A 445 1.47 -13.29 -70.44
N GLU A 446 1.63 -12.42 -71.45
CA GLU A 446 2.48 -12.68 -72.61
C GLU A 446 3.73 -11.80 -72.59
N ARG A 447 4.87 -12.36 -73.02
CA ARG A 447 6.10 -11.59 -73.16
C ARG A 447 5.98 -10.63 -74.33
N PHE A 448 5.99 -9.34 -74.05
CA PHE A 448 5.63 -8.33 -75.06
C PHE A 448 6.63 -8.22 -76.23
N LEU A 449 7.89 -8.62 -76.04
CA LEU A 449 8.86 -8.72 -77.14
C LEU A 449 8.49 -9.78 -78.19
N ASP A 450 7.82 -10.86 -77.77
CA ASP A 450 7.40 -11.92 -78.68
C ASP A 450 6.16 -11.47 -79.47
N VAL A 451 5.22 -10.76 -78.83
CA VAL A 451 4.07 -10.10 -79.49
C VAL A 451 4.55 -9.14 -80.60
N LEU A 452 5.51 -8.27 -80.31
CA LEU A 452 6.06 -7.34 -81.32
C LEU A 452 6.73 -8.08 -82.48
N ARG A 453 7.39 -9.22 -82.22
CA ARG A 453 8.04 -10.03 -83.26
C ARG A 453 7.01 -10.68 -84.17
N GLU A 454 5.94 -11.22 -83.61
CA GLU A 454 4.84 -11.82 -84.39
C GLU A 454 4.18 -10.78 -85.30
N GLU A 455 3.94 -9.56 -84.80
CA GLU A 455 3.39 -8.47 -85.60
C GLU A 455 4.35 -8.00 -86.71
N GLU A 456 5.66 -7.96 -86.46
CA GLU A 456 6.66 -7.69 -87.50
C GLU A 456 6.69 -8.74 -88.60
N VAL A 457 6.52 -10.02 -88.23
CA VAL A 457 6.47 -11.14 -89.18
C VAL A 457 5.17 -11.09 -89.98
N ALA A 458 4.02 -10.85 -89.34
CA ALA A 458 2.73 -10.70 -90.00
C ALA A 458 2.71 -9.52 -90.98
N ALA A 459 3.35 -8.41 -90.63
CA ALA A 459 3.49 -7.24 -91.50
C ALA A 459 4.38 -7.52 -92.73
N LYS A 460 5.40 -8.38 -92.61
CA LYS A 460 6.27 -8.78 -93.73
C LYS A 460 5.61 -9.81 -94.67
N VAL A 461 4.63 -10.56 -94.18
CA VAL A 461 3.87 -11.56 -94.96
C VAL A 461 2.67 -10.93 -95.70
N SER A 462 2.21 -9.75 -95.26
CA SER A 462 1.06 -9.03 -95.83
C SER A 462 1.45 -7.97 -96.89
N ILE A 463 2.74 -7.81 -97.17
CA ILE A 463 3.30 -7.00 -98.29
C ILE A 463 3.61 -7.96 -99.43
#